data_AF-A0A2V9L0M3-F1
#
_entry.id   AF-A0A2V9L0M3-F1
#
_cell.length_a   1.000
_cell.length_b   1.000
_cell.length_c   1.000
_cell.angle_alpha   90.00
_cell.angle_beta   90.00
_cell.angle_gamma   90.00
#
_symmetry.space_group_name_H-M   'P 1'
#
loop_
_entity.id
_entity.type
_entity.pdbx_description
1 polymer ?
#
loop_
_entity_poly.entity_id
_entity_poly.type
_entity_poly.pdbx_seq_one_letter_code
_entity_poly.pdbx_strand_id
1 'polypeptide(L)' 'MPRVVHFEINADQPERASKFYSSVFGWEIKKWDGPMDYWLVTTGKDGTPGINGAIMNRMPATTTVNTVDVP' A
#
# COMPACT_ATOMS: atom_id res chain seq x y z
N MET A 1 -7.43 -20.65 -6.84
CA MET A 1 -6.10 -20.69 -6.17
C MET A 1 -5.92 -19.39 -5.44
N PRO A 2 -5.63 -19.40 -4.12
CA PRO A 2 -5.27 -18.20 -3.36
C PRO A 2 -4.17 -17.40 -4.06
N ARG A 3 -4.27 -16.08 -4.04
CA ARG A 3 -3.26 -15.18 -4.63
C ARG A 3 -2.95 -14.05 -3.66
N VAL A 4 -1.78 -13.45 -3.80
CA VAL A 4 -1.50 -12.15 -3.18
C VAL A 4 -2.44 -11.12 -3.81
N VAL A 5 -3.15 -10.38 -2.98
CA VAL A 5 -4.17 -9.40 -3.41
C VAL A 5 -3.89 -7.98 -2.94
N HIS A 6 -3.06 -7.83 -1.90
CA HIS A 6 -2.73 -6.52 -1.32
C HIS A 6 -1.32 -6.55 -0.73
N PHE A 7 -0.64 -5.40 -0.78
CA PHE A 7 0.65 -5.21 -0.12
C PHE A 7 0.61 -4.04 0.85
N GLU A 8 1.42 -4.07 1.89
CA GLU A 8 1.67 -2.91 2.75
C GLU A 8 3.16 -2.58 2.80
N ILE A 9 3.48 -1.32 2.49
CA ILE A 9 4.80 -0.74 2.70
C ILE A 9 4.84 -0.10 4.09
N ASN A 10 5.72 -0.60 4.94
CA ASN A 10 5.97 -0.04 6.26
C ASN A 10 7.02 1.07 6.19
N ALA A 11 6.66 2.27 6.63
CA ALA A 11 7.53 3.45 6.62
C ALA A 11 7.50 4.20 7.96
N ASP A 12 8.64 4.76 8.36
CA ASP A 12 8.73 5.57 9.59
C ASP A 12 8.07 6.95 9.42
N GLN A 13 7.93 7.40 8.16
CA GLN A 13 7.22 8.61 7.78
C GLN A 13 6.37 8.32 6.54
N PRO A 14 5.16 7.76 6.70
CA PRO A 14 4.29 7.36 5.59
C PRO A 14 4.01 8.48 4.60
N GLU A 15 3.79 9.72 5.06
CA GLU A 15 3.52 10.86 4.17
C GLU A 15 4.70 11.17 3.22
N ARG A 16 5.94 11.05 3.72
CA ARG A 16 7.15 11.19 2.90
C ARG A 16 7.22 10.07 1.86
N ALA A 17 6.93 8.84 2.26
CA ALA A 17 6.90 7.69 1.36
C ALA A 17 5.79 7.86 0.29
N SER A 18 4.58 8.26 0.68
CA SER A 18 3.47 8.54 -0.23
C SER A 18 3.87 9.55 -1.30
N LYS A 19 4.48 10.68 -0.91
CA LYS A 19 4.97 11.68 -1.87
C LYS A 19 6.01 11.11 -2.83
N PHE A 20 6.94 10.31 -2.33
CA PHE A 20 7.96 9.65 -3.16
C PHE A 20 7.34 8.70 -4.17
N TYR A 21 6.50 7.75 -3.74
CA TYR A 21 5.92 6.73 -4.61
C TYR A 21 4.96 7.36 -5.64
N SER A 22 4.18 8.35 -5.26
CA SER A 22 3.37 9.12 -6.22
C SER A 22 4.23 9.85 -7.25
N SER A 23 5.36 10.46 -6.84
CA SER A 23 6.21 11.23 -7.76
C SER A 23 7.02 10.35 -8.72
N VAL A 24 7.52 9.21 -8.24
CA VAL A 24 8.41 8.34 -9.02
C VAL A 24 7.62 7.39 -9.91
N PHE A 25 6.54 6.79 -9.39
CA PHE A 25 5.79 5.75 -10.09
C PHE A 25 4.45 6.24 -10.65
N GLY A 26 4.03 7.47 -10.32
CA GLY A 26 2.72 7.98 -10.72
C GLY A 26 1.55 7.30 -10.00
N TRP A 27 1.80 6.61 -8.87
CA TRP A 27 0.75 5.96 -8.10
C TRP A 27 -0.19 6.97 -7.44
N GLU A 28 -1.48 6.65 -7.45
CA GLU A 28 -2.49 7.42 -6.72
C GLU A 28 -2.49 6.95 -5.27
N ILE A 29 -2.24 7.88 -4.34
CA ILE A 29 -2.12 7.56 -2.92
C ILE A 29 -3.00 8.49 -2.10
N LYS A 30 -3.92 7.90 -1.33
CA LYS A 30 -4.92 8.63 -0.54
C LYS A 30 -4.87 8.20 0.92
N LYS A 31 -4.77 9.16 1.84
CA LYS A 31 -4.92 8.88 3.27
C LYS A 31 -6.35 8.42 3.52
N TRP A 32 -6.51 7.23 4.12
CA TRP A 32 -7.80 6.74 4.54
C TRP A 32 -8.24 7.47 5.81
N ASP A 33 -9.50 7.88 5.86
CA ASP A 33 -10.09 8.58 7.02
C ASP A 33 -10.53 7.58 8.10
N GLY A 34 -9.61 6.69 8.47
CA GLY A 34 -9.79 5.63 9.46
C GLY A 34 -9.08 5.94 10.78
N PRO A 35 -9.28 5.09 11.80
CA PRO A 35 -8.66 5.26 13.12
C PRO A 35 -7.14 5.01 13.12
N MET A 36 -6.58 4.48 12.02
CA MET A 36 -5.16 4.21 11.85
C MET A 36 -4.60 5.04 10.71
N ASP A 37 -3.37 5.50 10.88
CA ASP A 37 -2.58 6.14 9.85
C ASP A 37 -2.26 5.14 8.72
N TYR A 38 -3.10 5.18 7.68
CA TYR A 38 -3.08 4.25 6.56
C TYR A 38 -3.35 4.99 5.24
N TRP A 39 -2.50 4.75 4.24
CA TRP A 39 -2.60 5.40 2.93
C TRP A 39 -2.86 4.34 1.88
N LEU A 40 -4.03 4.36 1.27
CA LEU A 40 -4.39 3.45 0.18
C LEU A 40 -3.59 3.82 -1.06
N VAL A 41 -3.01 2.81 -1.71
CA VAL A 41 -2.16 2.93 -2.90
C VAL A 41 -2.84 2.23 -4.07
N THR A 42 -3.19 2.99 -5.09
CA THR A 42 -3.63 2.49 -6.39
C THR A 42 -2.44 2.53 -7.36
N THR A 43 -2.00 1.36 -7.80
CA THR A 43 -0.77 1.21 -8.60
C THR A 43 -1.01 1.22 -10.11
N GLY A 44 -2.27 1.08 -10.54
CA GLY A 44 -2.69 1.03 -11.94
C GLY A 44 -4.20 1.12 -12.08
N LYS A 45 -4.70 1.14 -13.32
CA LYS A 45 -6.13 1.14 -13.61
C LYS A 45 -6.75 -0.23 -13.34
N ASP A 46 -8.03 -0.24 -12.97
CA ASP A 46 -8.79 -1.48 -12.88
C ASP A 46 -8.73 -2.28 -14.18
N GLY A 47 -8.60 -3.60 -14.05
CA GLY A 47 -8.45 -4.52 -15.20
C GLY A 47 -7.05 -4.58 -15.80
N THR A 48 -6.07 -3.84 -15.29
CA THR A 48 -4.66 -3.98 -15.70
C THR A 48 -3.90 -4.96 -14.78
N PRO A 49 -2.83 -5.62 -15.26
CA PRO A 49 -2.03 -6.50 -14.42
C PRO A 49 -1.39 -5.74 -13.24
N GLY A 50 -1.51 -6.30 -12.03
CA GLY A 50 -0.95 -5.72 -10.82
C GLY A 50 -1.86 -5.93 -9.61
N ILE A 51 -1.42 -5.44 -8.46
CA ILE A 51 -2.19 -5.38 -7.22
C ILE A 51 -2.07 -3.98 -6.62
N ASN A 52 -3.09 -3.59 -5.87
CA ASN A 52 -3.07 -2.38 -5.06
C ASN A 52 -2.51 -2.69 -3.68
N GLY A 53 -2.32 -1.65 -2.88
CA GLY A 53 -1.71 -1.80 -1.57
C GLY A 53 -1.98 -0.63 -0.65
N ALA A 54 -1.11 -0.50 0.34
CA ALA A 54 -1.09 0.63 1.23
C ALA A 54 0.31 0.99 1.70
N ILE A 55 0.45 2.18 2.24
CA ILE A 55 1.57 2.60 3.07
C ILE A 55 1.04 2.78 4.49
N MET A 56 1.78 2.33 5.49
CA MET A 56 1.43 2.47 6.90
C MET A 56 2.66 2.78 7.75
N ASN A 57 2.41 3.24 8.97
CA ASN A 57 3.47 3.39 9.97
C ASN A 57 4.16 2.05 10.23
N ARG A 58 5.49 2.07 10.27
CA ARG A 58 6.29 0.87 10.53
C ARG A 58 5.92 0.26 11.89
N MET A 59 5.54 -1.01 11.88
CA MET A 59 5.37 -1.80 13.09
C MET A 59 6.69 -2.49 13.49
N PRO A 60 6.90 -2.81 14.78
CA PRO A 60 8.09 -3.54 15.21
C PRO A 60 8.26 -4.85 14.44
N ALA A 61 9.47 -5.10 13.93
CA ALA A 61 9.83 -6.28 13.16
C ALA A 61 9.07 -6.52 11.84
N THR A 62 8.37 -5.51 11.30
CA THR A 62 7.71 -5.62 9.99
C THR A 62 8.47 -4.90 8.87
N THR A 63 8.50 -5.55 7.70
CA THR A 63 8.97 -4.99 6.42
C THR A 63 7.77 -4.78 5.49
N THR A 64 7.85 -5.19 4.22
CA THR A 64 6.66 -5.30 3.37
C THR A 64 5.80 -6.49 3.82
N VAL A 65 4.49 -6.28 3.92
CA VAL A 65 3.49 -7.32 4.17
C VAL A 65 2.77 -7.61 2.86
N ASN A 66 2.48 -8.89 2.58
CA ASN A 66 1.65 -9.32 1.47
C ASN A 66 0.45 -10.08 2.03
N THR A 67 -0.75 -9.66 1.67
CA THR A 67 -2.00 -10.32 2.05
C THR A 67 -2.42 -11.28 0.95
N VAL A 68 -2.74 -12.53 1.35
CA VAL A 68 -3.24 -13.58 0.45
C VAL A 68 -4.73 -13.77 0.70
N ASP A 69 -5.52 -13.72 -0.36
CA ASP A 69 -6.96 -13.97 -0.28
C ASP A 69 -7.25 -15.46 -0.05
N VAL A 70 -8.17 -15.77 0.87
CA VAL A 70 -8.54 -17.13 1.26
C VAL A 70 -10.03 -17.34 1.00
N PRO A 71 -10.43 -18.36 0.21
CA PRO A 71 -11.83 -18.67 -0.10
C PRO A 71 -12.71 -19.02 1.11
#